data_AF-A0A402AZ85-F1
#
_entry.id   AF-A0A402AZ85-F1
#
_cell.length_a   1.000
_cell.length_b   1.000
_cell.length_c   1.000
_cell.angle_alpha   90.00
_cell.angle_beta   90.00
_cell.angle_gamma   90.00
#
_symmetry.space_group_name_H-M   'P 1'
#
loop_
_entity.id
_entity.type
_entity.pdbx_description
1 polymer ?
#
loop_
_entity_poly.entity_id
_entity_poly.type
_entity_poly.pdbx_seq_one_letter_code
_entity_poly.pdbx_strand_id
1 'polypeptide(L)'
;MGYHDGSDIPNYWSYAKNFVLQDHMFEPDSSWSLPAHLFMVSGWSANCSQPGNAASCVNNIKGPVTLKKANQYTADYAWTDLTYLLHKANIGWAYYVAPGTEPDCEDNAASCQNVKQQAKTPGIWNPLPDFDTVKQDGQLQNVQSLNNFDSAAQKGTLPAVSWITPNGKNSEHPPALVSTGQSYVTQLVNAVMNGPDWDSTAIFLAWDDWGGFYDHVTPPTVDQNGYGLRVPGLVISAYARQGYIDHQTLSFDAYLKFIEDDFLNGSRIDPKTDGRPDPRPDVRENAAILGNLVNDFDFSQAPRKPLVLSASPTTK
;
A
#
# COMPACT_ATOMS: atom_id res chain seq x y z
N MET A 1 -5.73 27.63 -1.54
CA MET A 1 -5.38 26.20 -1.42
C MET A 1 -6.36 25.58 -0.45
N GLY A 2 -6.97 24.44 -0.82
CA GLY A 2 -7.93 23.74 0.04
C GLY A 2 -7.23 22.81 1.03
N TYR A 3 -7.86 22.56 2.18
CA TYR A 3 -7.44 21.57 3.17
C TYR A 3 -8.68 21.03 3.88
N HIS A 4 -8.56 19.85 4.49
CA HIS A 4 -9.59 19.26 5.35
C HIS A 4 -9.19 19.38 6.82
N ASP A 5 -10.17 19.65 7.69
CA ASP A 5 -9.96 19.70 9.14
C ASP A 5 -10.67 18.55 9.87
N GLY A 6 -10.57 18.52 11.21
CA GLY A 6 -11.18 17.47 12.03
C GLY A 6 -12.71 17.41 11.99
N SER A 7 -13.38 18.38 11.37
CA SER A 7 -14.82 18.33 11.11
C SER A 7 -15.19 17.72 9.76
N ASP A 8 -14.24 17.63 8.83
CA ASP A 8 -14.40 16.91 7.57
C ASP A 8 -14.00 15.43 7.73
N ILE A 9 -12.91 15.19 8.47
CA ILE A 9 -12.30 13.86 8.69
C ILE A 9 -12.14 13.51 10.19
N PRO A 10 -13.23 13.50 10.98
CA PRO A 10 -13.19 13.27 12.43
C PRO A 10 -12.61 11.92 12.87
N ASN A 11 -12.81 10.84 12.11
CA ASN A 11 -12.29 9.53 12.48
C ASN A 11 -10.79 9.41 12.23
N TYR A 12 -10.27 9.96 11.12
CA TYR A 12 -8.81 10.01 10.91
C TYR A 12 -8.11 10.81 12.01
N TRP A 13 -8.67 11.96 12.40
CA TRP A 13 -8.17 12.70 13.56
C TRP A 13 -8.30 11.94 14.89
N SER A 14 -9.33 11.12 15.04
CA SER A 14 -9.49 10.27 16.22
C SER A 14 -8.42 9.18 16.28
N TYR A 15 -8.07 8.56 15.15
CA TYR A 15 -6.96 7.62 15.07
C TYR A 15 -5.62 8.32 15.38
N ALA A 16 -5.33 9.45 14.74
CA ALA A 16 -4.10 10.23 14.98
C ALA A 16 -3.92 10.61 16.46
N LYS A 17 -5.00 11.01 17.16
CA LYS A 17 -4.95 11.37 18.60
C LYS A 17 -4.72 10.18 19.52
N ASN A 18 -5.09 8.97 19.10
CA ASN A 18 -5.05 7.78 19.95
C ASN A 18 -3.94 6.79 19.57
N PHE A 19 -3.32 6.93 18.41
CA PHE A 19 -2.26 6.07 17.93
C PHE A 19 -1.10 6.92 17.39
N VAL A 20 -0.49 6.52 16.27
CA VAL A 20 0.63 7.26 15.67
C VAL A 20 0.20 7.95 14.38
N LEU A 21 0.53 9.23 14.27
CA LEU A 21 0.50 10.02 13.03
C LEU A 21 1.91 10.16 12.50
N GLN A 22 2.13 9.79 11.24
CA GLN A 22 3.41 9.96 10.56
C GLN A 22 3.34 11.23 9.73
N ASP A 23 4.04 12.29 10.17
CA ASP A 23 3.99 13.59 9.48
C ASP A 23 5.08 13.75 8.41
N HIS A 24 5.94 12.74 8.24
CA HIS A 24 6.96 12.66 7.21
C HIS A 24 6.86 11.33 6.42
N MET A 25 5.63 10.88 6.15
CA MET A 25 5.33 9.82 5.18
C MET A 25 5.28 10.44 3.77
N PHE A 26 6.10 9.95 2.85
CA PHE A 26 6.17 10.40 1.47
C PHE A 26 5.74 9.29 0.51
N GLU A 27 5.14 9.68 -0.61
CA GLU A 27 4.98 8.78 -1.75
C GLU A 27 6.33 8.13 -2.10
N PRO A 28 6.33 6.85 -2.50
CA PRO A 28 7.56 6.16 -2.86
C PRO A 28 8.20 6.73 -4.11
N ASP A 29 7.51 7.52 -4.91
CA ASP A 29 8.10 8.23 -6.03
C ASP A 29 7.25 9.44 -6.39
N SER A 30 7.81 10.38 -7.15
CA SER A 30 7.08 11.59 -7.58
C SER A 30 6.17 11.28 -8.78
N SER A 31 5.09 10.53 -8.57
CA SER A 31 4.24 10.04 -9.65
C SER A 31 2.75 9.95 -9.29
N TRP A 32 2.06 8.96 -9.87
CA TRP A 32 0.64 8.66 -9.76
C TRP A 32 0.46 7.22 -9.22
N SER A 33 -0.78 6.83 -9.00
CA SER A 33 -1.20 5.56 -8.38
C SER A 33 -0.41 4.32 -8.82
N LEU A 34 -0.22 4.06 -10.12
CA LEU A 34 0.40 2.79 -10.56
C LEU A 34 1.82 2.60 -10.01
N PRO A 35 2.78 3.52 -10.23
CA PRO A 35 4.09 3.44 -9.58
C PRO A 35 4.01 3.24 -8.06
N ALA A 36 3.17 4.01 -7.35
CA ALA A 36 3.03 3.88 -5.91
C ALA A 36 2.56 2.48 -5.48
N HIS A 37 1.58 1.92 -6.18
CA HIS A 37 1.10 0.54 -5.97
C HIS A 37 2.16 -0.51 -6.28
N LEU A 38 3.01 -0.32 -7.30
CA LEU A 38 4.13 -1.21 -7.61
C LEU A 38 5.21 -1.15 -6.52
N PHE A 39 5.54 0.06 -6.03
CA PHE A 39 6.44 0.22 -4.88
C PHE A 39 5.89 -0.44 -3.62
N MET A 40 4.59 -0.31 -3.33
CA MET A 40 3.95 -0.92 -2.16
C MET A 40 4.14 -2.44 -2.08
N VAL A 41 4.24 -3.13 -3.23
CA VAL A 41 4.36 -4.59 -3.27
C VAL A 41 5.74 -5.09 -3.68
N SER A 42 6.63 -4.26 -4.23
CA SER A 42 7.91 -4.73 -4.79
C SER A 42 9.11 -3.83 -4.55
N GLY A 43 8.91 -2.66 -3.94
CA GLY A 43 9.98 -1.67 -3.74
C GLY A 43 10.48 -1.05 -5.05
N TRP A 44 9.76 -1.24 -6.16
CA TRP A 44 10.17 -0.75 -7.47
C TRP A 44 9.02 -0.55 -8.46
N SER A 45 9.12 0.49 -9.29
CA SER A 45 8.30 0.66 -10.49
C SER A 45 9.17 0.68 -11.75
N ALA A 46 8.90 -0.22 -12.68
CA ALA A 46 9.72 -0.43 -13.87
C ALA A 46 8.90 -0.83 -15.10
N ASN A 47 9.52 -0.74 -16.27
CA ASN A 47 9.04 -1.34 -17.51
C ASN A 47 10.14 -2.21 -18.12
N CYS A 48 9.75 -3.39 -18.61
CA CYS A 48 10.66 -4.39 -19.15
C CYS A 48 10.58 -4.43 -20.67
N SER A 49 11.72 -4.25 -21.35
CA SER A 49 11.77 -4.28 -22.82
C SER A 49 11.59 -5.68 -23.41
N GLN A 50 11.76 -6.73 -22.59
CA GLN A 50 11.56 -8.12 -22.95
C GLN A 50 10.64 -8.81 -21.91
N PRO A 51 9.51 -9.41 -22.35
CA PRO A 51 8.61 -10.15 -21.47
C PRO A 51 9.33 -11.24 -20.68
N GLY A 52 9.02 -11.35 -19.40
CA GLY A 52 9.62 -12.30 -18.47
C GLY A 52 11.13 -12.17 -18.22
N ASN A 53 11.79 -11.11 -18.71
CA ASN A 53 13.21 -10.87 -18.47
C ASN A 53 13.43 -9.66 -17.56
N ALA A 54 13.63 -9.92 -16.27
CA ALA A 54 13.87 -8.90 -15.24
C ALA A 54 15.11 -8.03 -15.53
N ALA A 55 16.15 -8.60 -16.16
CA ALA A 55 17.37 -7.86 -16.52
C ALA A 55 17.14 -6.81 -17.63
N SER A 56 15.99 -6.86 -18.31
CA SER A 56 15.60 -5.92 -19.36
C SER A 56 14.79 -4.72 -18.85
N CYS A 57 14.51 -4.69 -17.54
CA CYS A 57 13.68 -3.69 -16.90
C CYS A 57 14.44 -2.41 -16.58
N VAL A 58 13.75 -1.28 -16.70
CA VAL A 58 14.28 0.05 -16.36
C VAL A 58 13.22 0.83 -15.59
N ASN A 59 13.65 1.74 -14.71
CA ASN A 59 12.73 2.56 -13.92
C ASN A 59 11.68 3.23 -14.80
N ASN A 60 10.42 3.16 -14.35
CA ASN A 60 9.31 3.82 -15.01
C ASN A 60 8.33 4.38 -13.98
N ILE A 61 8.45 5.68 -13.73
CA ILE A 61 7.56 6.44 -12.84
C ILE A 61 6.72 7.47 -13.60
N LYS A 62 6.56 7.33 -14.92
CA LYS A 62 5.77 8.29 -15.73
C LYS A 62 4.64 7.62 -16.49
N GLY A 63 4.79 6.33 -16.79
CA GLY A 63 3.81 5.57 -17.53
C GLY A 63 3.82 5.86 -19.05
N PRO A 64 3.02 5.10 -19.82
CA PRO A 64 2.35 3.87 -19.37
C PRO A 64 3.34 2.70 -19.26
N VAL A 65 3.08 1.75 -18.36
CA VAL A 65 3.87 0.50 -18.21
C VAL A 65 3.36 -0.58 -19.20
N THR A 66 2.85 -0.16 -20.36
CA THR A 66 2.19 -1.08 -21.29
C THR A 66 3.06 -1.43 -22.49
N LEU A 67 3.24 -2.73 -22.73
CA LEU A 67 3.74 -3.23 -24.00
C LEU A 67 2.61 -3.19 -25.03
N LYS A 68 2.69 -2.24 -25.98
CA LYS A 68 1.72 -2.14 -27.06
C LYS A 68 1.93 -3.29 -28.07
N LYS A 69 1.20 -4.40 -27.93
CA LYS A 69 1.02 -5.39 -29.00
C LYS A 69 -0.45 -5.49 -29.39
N ALA A 70 -0.74 -5.17 -30.65
CA ALA A 70 -2.00 -5.51 -31.33
C ALA A 70 -3.31 -5.17 -30.57
N ASN A 71 -3.42 -3.95 -30.01
CA ASN A 71 -4.62 -3.47 -29.31
C ASN A 71 -5.02 -4.25 -28.03
N GLN A 72 -4.08 -4.95 -27.40
CA GLN A 72 -4.25 -5.48 -26.04
C GLN A 72 -3.12 -4.98 -25.16
N TYR A 73 -3.48 -4.33 -24.06
CA TYR A 73 -2.55 -3.94 -23.00
C TYR A 73 -2.45 -5.14 -22.05
N THR A 74 -1.29 -5.79 -21.99
CA THR A 74 -1.00 -6.76 -20.93
C THR A 74 0.25 -6.27 -20.22
N ALA A 75 0.10 -5.76 -19.01
CA ALA A 75 1.24 -5.50 -18.15
C ALA A 75 1.94 -6.83 -17.85
N ASP A 76 3.26 -6.78 -17.71
CA ASP A 76 4.09 -7.93 -17.37
C ASP A 76 5.23 -7.47 -16.48
N TYR A 77 5.11 -7.74 -15.18
CA TYR A 77 6.10 -7.32 -14.19
C TYR A 77 7.06 -8.47 -13.92
N ALA A 78 8.20 -8.44 -14.62
CA ALA A 78 9.16 -9.54 -14.62
C ALA A 78 10.10 -9.56 -13.39
N TRP A 79 10.21 -8.45 -12.64
CA TRP A 79 11.04 -8.36 -11.44
C TRP A 79 10.35 -9.00 -10.23
N THR A 80 11.13 -9.20 -9.16
CA THR A 80 10.65 -9.83 -7.93
C THR A 80 9.82 -8.86 -7.10
N ASP A 81 8.65 -9.31 -6.62
CA ASP A 81 7.83 -8.62 -5.62
C ASP A 81 7.94 -9.29 -4.24
N LEU A 82 7.42 -8.65 -3.19
CA LEU A 82 7.51 -9.13 -1.80
C LEU A 82 6.86 -10.50 -1.62
N THR A 83 5.80 -10.80 -2.38
CA THR A 83 5.06 -12.05 -2.25
C THR A 83 5.88 -13.27 -2.64
N TYR A 84 6.92 -13.10 -3.45
CA TYR A 84 7.93 -14.13 -3.72
C TYR A 84 8.69 -14.55 -2.46
N LEU A 85 9.14 -13.59 -1.65
CA LEU A 85 9.83 -13.90 -0.39
C LEU A 85 8.89 -14.55 0.61
N LEU A 86 7.66 -14.03 0.72
CA LEU A 86 6.62 -14.63 1.55
C LEU A 86 6.32 -16.07 1.10
N HIS A 87 6.26 -16.32 -0.22
CA HIS A 87 6.09 -17.67 -0.78
C HIS A 87 7.21 -18.61 -0.35
N LYS A 88 8.47 -18.20 -0.56
CA LYS A 88 9.65 -18.99 -0.19
C LYS A 88 9.72 -19.31 1.29
N ALA A 89 9.24 -18.40 2.13
CA ALA A 89 9.20 -18.56 3.58
C ALA A 89 7.93 -19.27 4.08
N ASN A 90 7.00 -19.66 3.20
CA ASN A 90 5.67 -20.18 3.55
C ASN A 90 4.87 -19.26 4.49
N ILE A 91 5.03 -17.94 4.32
CA ILE A 91 4.25 -16.93 5.04
C ILE A 91 2.99 -16.62 4.24
N GLY A 92 1.85 -16.78 4.89
CA GLY A 92 0.54 -16.51 4.28
C GLY A 92 0.35 -15.02 4.00
N TRP A 93 -0.23 -14.70 2.85
CA TRP A 93 -0.62 -13.34 2.50
C TRP A 93 -1.92 -13.30 1.70
N ALA A 94 -2.60 -12.16 1.70
CA ALA A 94 -3.73 -11.89 0.82
C ALA A 94 -3.78 -10.43 0.38
N TYR A 95 -4.29 -10.20 -0.84
CA TYR A 95 -4.56 -8.87 -1.38
C TYR A 95 -6.06 -8.75 -1.65
N TYR A 96 -6.73 -7.89 -0.90
CA TYR A 96 -8.18 -7.77 -0.90
C TYR A 96 -8.63 -6.57 -1.75
N VAL A 97 -9.38 -6.85 -2.81
CA VAL A 97 -9.83 -5.84 -3.76
C VAL A 97 -11.32 -5.57 -3.55
N ALA A 98 -11.66 -4.32 -3.28
CA ALA A 98 -13.05 -3.86 -3.26
C ALA A 98 -13.63 -3.89 -4.69
N PRO A 99 -14.77 -4.56 -4.93
CA PRO A 99 -15.40 -4.54 -6.24
C PRO A 99 -16.03 -3.17 -6.51
N GLY A 100 -15.97 -2.69 -7.75
CA GLY A 100 -16.54 -1.40 -8.14
C GLY A 100 -16.03 -0.92 -9.48
N THR A 101 -15.64 0.34 -9.55
CA THR A 101 -14.93 0.92 -10.70
C THR A 101 -13.49 1.24 -10.31
N GLU A 102 -12.60 1.19 -11.29
CA GLU A 102 -11.25 1.71 -11.14
C GLU A 102 -11.30 3.24 -10.96
N PRO A 103 -10.47 3.82 -10.08
CA PRO A 103 -10.42 5.27 -9.89
C PRO A 103 -9.73 6.00 -11.05
N ASP A 104 -8.69 5.38 -11.60
CA ASP A 104 -7.75 5.98 -12.55
C ASP A 104 -7.89 5.48 -13.98
N CYS A 105 -7.31 6.26 -14.88
CA CYS A 105 -7.16 5.90 -16.27
C CYS A 105 -5.83 5.19 -16.53
N GLU A 106 -5.86 4.13 -17.34
CA GLU A 106 -4.72 3.28 -17.72
C GLU A 106 -3.51 4.04 -18.29
N ASP A 107 -3.72 5.25 -18.80
CA ASP A 107 -2.70 6.11 -19.40
C ASP A 107 -2.45 7.41 -18.61
N ASN A 108 -2.89 7.48 -17.35
CA ASN A 108 -2.80 8.66 -16.49
C ASN A 108 -3.55 9.89 -17.07
N ALA A 109 -4.54 9.67 -17.93
CA ALA A 109 -5.42 10.73 -18.40
C ALA A 109 -6.37 11.20 -17.26
N ALA A 110 -6.73 12.48 -17.28
CA ALA A 110 -7.65 13.05 -16.28
C ALA A 110 -9.09 12.49 -16.35
N SER A 111 -9.46 11.81 -17.44
CA SER A 111 -10.78 11.18 -17.59
C SER A 111 -10.77 10.10 -18.66
N CYS A 112 -11.49 9.01 -18.43
CA CYS A 112 -11.64 7.87 -19.33
C CYS A 112 -12.98 7.16 -19.05
N GLN A 113 -13.27 6.09 -19.78
CA GLN A 113 -14.43 5.26 -19.47
C GLN A 113 -14.16 4.43 -18.23
N ASN A 114 -15.12 4.41 -17.30
CA ASN A 114 -15.01 3.61 -16.08
C ASN A 114 -14.81 2.13 -16.41
N VAL A 115 -13.69 1.58 -15.93
CA VAL A 115 -13.39 0.14 -15.98
C VAL A 115 -13.90 -0.51 -14.69
N LYS A 116 -14.37 -1.75 -14.77
CA LYS A 116 -14.86 -2.49 -13.60
C LYS A 116 -13.71 -3.14 -12.85
N GLN A 117 -13.57 -2.79 -11.57
CA GLN A 117 -12.59 -3.38 -10.67
C GLN A 117 -13.19 -4.56 -9.88
N GLN A 118 -12.41 -5.64 -9.76
CA GLN A 118 -12.63 -6.73 -8.82
C GLN A 118 -11.32 -7.54 -8.68
N ALA A 119 -11.27 -8.49 -7.75
CA ALA A 119 -10.07 -9.31 -7.48
C ALA A 119 -9.47 -10.01 -8.71
N LYS A 120 -10.30 -10.34 -9.71
CA LYS A 120 -9.88 -11.01 -10.95
C LYS A 120 -9.55 -10.05 -12.10
N THR A 121 -9.64 -8.75 -11.88
CA THR A 121 -9.30 -7.72 -12.86
C THR A 121 -7.94 -7.15 -12.46
N PRO A 122 -6.85 -7.52 -13.15
CA PRO A 122 -5.57 -6.82 -13.02
C PRO A 122 -5.75 -5.36 -13.45
N GLY A 123 -4.97 -4.46 -12.86
CA GLY A 123 -5.02 -3.04 -13.20
C GLY A 123 -4.16 -2.22 -12.24
N ILE A 124 -4.23 -0.90 -12.38
CA ILE A 124 -3.44 0.07 -11.60
C ILE A 124 -3.46 -0.20 -10.10
N TRP A 125 -4.66 -0.44 -9.57
CA TRP A 125 -4.91 -0.66 -8.14
C TRP A 125 -4.85 -2.15 -7.74
N ASN A 126 -4.61 -3.06 -8.69
CA ASN A 126 -4.47 -4.50 -8.48
C ASN A 126 -3.32 -5.04 -9.36
N PRO A 127 -2.05 -4.70 -9.04
CA PRO A 127 -0.91 -5.01 -9.90
C PRO A 127 -0.40 -6.45 -9.74
N LEU A 128 -0.65 -7.11 -8.60
CA LEU A 128 -0.12 -8.44 -8.28
C LEU A 128 -0.41 -9.52 -9.34
N PRO A 129 -1.61 -9.58 -9.97
CA PRO A 129 -1.87 -10.57 -11.02
C PRO A 129 -0.94 -10.48 -12.24
N ASP A 130 -0.31 -9.34 -12.48
CA ASP A 130 0.58 -9.12 -13.63
C ASP A 130 2.06 -9.44 -13.31
N PHE A 131 2.39 -9.69 -12.03
CA PHE A 131 3.73 -10.15 -11.62
C PHE A 131 4.00 -11.59 -12.01
N ASP A 132 5.16 -11.81 -12.62
CA ASP A 132 5.62 -13.13 -13.04
C ASP A 132 5.76 -14.11 -11.90
N THR A 133 6.33 -13.66 -10.79
CA THR A 133 6.49 -14.42 -9.53
C THR A 133 5.14 -14.89 -9.01
N VAL A 134 4.15 -13.99 -8.88
CA VAL A 134 2.78 -14.35 -8.44
C VAL A 134 2.14 -15.42 -9.35
N LYS A 135 2.30 -15.30 -10.67
CA LYS A 135 1.79 -16.28 -11.65
C LYS A 135 2.52 -17.62 -11.53
N GLN A 136 3.85 -17.60 -11.47
CA GLN A 136 4.72 -18.79 -11.50
C GLN A 136 4.65 -19.58 -10.19
N ASP A 137 4.53 -18.89 -9.06
CA ASP A 137 4.40 -19.49 -7.73
C ASP A 137 2.97 -19.95 -7.43
N GLY A 138 2.04 -19.75 -8.37
CA GLY A 138 0.65 -20.17 -8.25
C GLY A 138 -0.06 -19.45 -7.11
N GLN A 139 0.11 -18.12 -7.00
CA GLN A 139 -0.40 -17.30 -5.90
C GLN A 139 -1.60 -16.41 -6.29
N LEU A 140 -2.11 -16.51 -7.52
CA LEU A 140 -3.24 -15.70 -8.00
C LEU A 140 -4.51 -15.84 -7.14
N GLN A 141 -4.72 -16.97 -6.46
CA GLN A 141 -5.84 -17.15 -5.52
C GLN A 141 -5.73 -16.30 -4.24
N ASN A 142 -4.55 -15.76 -3.93
CA ASN A 142 -4.36 -14.90 -2.77
C ASN A 142 -4.91 -13.49 -3.02
N VAL A 143 -5.18 -13.14 -4.29
CA VAL A 143 -5.94 -11.94 -4.66
C VAL A 143 -7.43 -12.23 -4.55
N GLN A 144 -8.08 -11.60 -3.59
CA GLN A 144 -9.41 -11.98 -3.11
C GLN A 144 -10.39 -10.80 -3.10
N SER A 145 -11.68 -11.11 -3.08
CA SER A 145 -12.71 -10.08 -2.86
C SER A 145 -12.64 -9.55 -1.43
N LEU A 146 -12.91 -8.26 -1.25
CA LEU A 146 -12.99 -7.64 0.08
C LEU A 146 -13.95 -8.36 1.05
N ASN A 147 -15.02 -9.00 0.57
CA ASN A 147 -15.92 -9.78 1.45
C ASN A 147 -15.19 -10.90 2.22
N ASN A 148 -14.09 -11.42 1.67
CA ASN A 148 -13.26 -12.43 2.35
C ASN A 148 -12.42 -11.81 3.47
N PHE A 149 -12.04 -10.53 3.36
CA PHE A 149 -11.37 -9.80 4.44
C PHE A 149 -12.28 -9.69 5.67
N ASP A 150 -13.51 -9.21 5.49
CA ASP A 150 -14.45 -9.06 6.61
C ASP A 150 -14.71 -10.39 7.31
N SER A 151 -14.87 -11.45 6.52
CA SER A 151 -15.05 -12.82 7.03
C SER A 151 -13.82 -13.33 7.78
N ALA A 152 -12.62 -13.04 7.28
CA ALA A 152 -11.36 -13.46 7.90
C ALA A 152 -11.07 -12.68 9.20
N ALA A 153 -11.30 -11.37 9.21
CA ALA A 153 -11.16 -10.51 10.38
C ALA A 153 -12.09 -10.97 11.53
N GLN A 154 -13.35 -11.29 11.21
CA GLN A 154 -14.32 -11.78 12.22
C GLN A 154 -13.95 -13.15 12.79
N LYS A 155 -13.28 -14.00 12.01
CA LYS A 155 -12.96 -15.38 12.40
C LYS A 155 -11.57 -15.57 13.00
N GLY A 156 -10.72 -14.54 12.96
CA GLY A 156 -9.33 -14.68 13.37
C GLY A 156 -8.49 -15.50 12.40
N THR A 157 -8.72 -15.28 11.10
CA THR A 157 -8.05 -16.05 10.04
C THR A 157 -7.45 -15.13 8.98
N LEU A 158 -7.14 -13.88 9.33
CA LEU A 158 -6.36 -13.03 8.44
C LEU A 158 -4.95 -13.64 8.28
N PRO A 159 -4.37 -13.59 7.08
CA PRO A 159 -2.98 -14.01 6.90
C PRO A 159 -2.02 -13.02 7.58
N ALA A 160 -0.77 -13.42 7.73
CA ALA A 160 0.29 -12.61 8.33
C ALA A 160 0.43 -11.24 7.65
N VAL A 161 0.29 -11.19 6.32
CA VAL A 161 0.32 -9.95 5.53
C VAL A 161 -0.97 -9.78 4.74
N SER A 162 -1.68 -8.68 4.97
CA SER A 162 -2.94 -8.36 4.27
C SER A 162 -2.87 -6.96 3.68
N TRP A 163 -3.01 -6.86 2.35
CA TRP A 163 -3.21 -5.58 1.67
C TRP A 163 -4.69 -5.39 1.33
N ILE A 164 -5.16 -4.14 1.37
CA ILE A 164 -6.54 -3.81 1.03
C ILE A 164 -6.54 -2.64 0.06
N THR A 165 -7.35 -2.78 -0.99
CA THR A 165 -7.47 -1.77 -2.04
C THR A 165 -8.93 -1.34 -2.19
N PRO A 166 -9.25 -0.04 -2.07
CA PRO A 166 -10.59 0.46 -2.29
C PRO A 166 -10.98 0.45 -3.77
N ASN A 167 -12.25 0.71 -4.05
CA ASN A 167 -12.73 1.03 -5.39
C ASN A 167 -12.83 2.55 -5.55
N GLY A 168 -13.11 3.04 -6.76
CA GLY A 168 -13.21 4.47 -7.04
C GLY A 168 -14.26 5.24 -6.24
N LYS A 169 -15.25 4.60 -5.63
CA LYS A 169 -16.20 5.28 -4.73
C LYS A 169 -15.60 5.53 -3.34
N ASN A 170 -14.74 4.62 -2.89
CA ASN A 170 -14.26 4.56 -1.51
C ASN A 170 -12.79 4.98 -1.38
N SER A 171 -12.10 5.27 -2.48
CA SER A 171 -10.67 5.57 -2.51
C SER A 171 -10.31 7.00 -2.12
N GLU A 172 -11.30 7.89 -2.00
CA GLU A 172 -11.10 9.34 -1.86
C GLU A 172 -10.47 10.02 -3.07
N HIS A 173 -10.17 9.26 -4.13
CA HIS A 173 -9.73 9.80 -5.41
C HIS A 173 -10.83 10.70 -6.00
N PRO A 174 -10.55 11.95 -6.40
CA PRO A 174 -11.56 12.83 -6.99
C PRO A 174 -12.28 12.18 -8.18
N PRO A 175 -13.61 12.31 -8.30
CA PRO A 175 -14.53 13.13 -7.50
C PRO A 175 -15.15 12.40 -6.29
N ALA A 176 -14.57 11.30 -5.81
CA ALA A 176 -15.07 10.59 -4.64
C ALA A 176 -15.04 11.47 -3.39
N LEU A 177 -15.97 11.25 -2.46
CA LEU A 177 -16.06 12.02 -1.24
C LEU A 177 -15.11 11.47 -0.18
N VAL A 178 -14.29 12.34 0.41
CA VAL A 178 -13.43 12.02 1.56
C VAL A 178 -14.24 11.42 2.73
N SER A 179 -15.47 11.92 2.96
CA SER A 179 -16.35 11.36 3.99
C SER A 179 -16.76 9.91 3.72
N THR A 180 -16.88 9.51 2.45
CA THR A 180 -17.18 8.13 2.05
C THR A 180 -15.97 7.23 2.24
N GLY A 181 -14.77 7.68 1.86
CA GLY A 181 -13.54 6.91 2.07
C GLY A 181 -13.20 6.74 3.55
N GLN A 182 -13.32 7.80 4.37
CA GLN A 182 -13.18 7.71 5.81
C GLN A 182 -14.16 6.70 6.43
N SER A 183 -15.42 6.71 5.99
CA SER A 183 -16.42 5.76 6.46
C SER A 183 -16.02 4.32 6.10
N TYR A 184 -15.52 4.11 4.88
CA TYR A 184 -15.00 2.82 4.42
C TYR A 184 -13.81 2.33 5.24
N VAL A 185 -12.78 3.17 5.42
CA VAL A 185 -11.61 2.83 6.24
C VAL A 185 -12.00 2.53 7.68
N THR A 186 -12.92 3.30 8.25
CA THR A 186 -13.42 3.05 9.61
C THR A 186 -14.06 1.67 9.73
N GLN A 187 -14.81 1.22 8.71
CA GLN A 187 -15.42 -0.12 8.71
C GLN A 187 -14.36 -1.22 8.72
N LEU A 188 -13.29 -1.09 7.91
CA LEU A 188 -12.20 -2.06 7.86
C LEU A 188 -11.42 -2.13 9.18
N VAL A 189 -11.05 -0.96 9.73
CA VAL A 189 -10.36 -0.88 11.02
C VAL A 189 -11.23 -1.47 12.13
N ASN A 190 -12.53 -1.17 12.15
CA ASN A 190 -13.46 -1.76 13.09
C ASN A 190 -13.58 -3.27 12.92
N ALA A 191 -13.53 -3.82 11.71
CA ALA A 191 -13.60 -5.26 11.47
C ALA A 191 -12.41 -5.98 12.14
N VAL A 192 -11.21 -5.42 12.02
CA VAL A 192 -10.00 -5.93 12.70
C VAL A 192 -10.09 -5.74 14.22
N MET A 193 -10.47 -4.55 14.67
CA MET A 193 -10.58 -4.21 16.10
C MET A 193 -11.62 -5.05 16.86
N ASN A 194 -12.69 -5.48 16.18
CA ASN A 194 -13.69 -6.38 16.77
C ASN A 194 -13.32 -7.87 16.61
N GLY A 195 -12.31 -8.17 15.79
CA GLY A 195 -11.82 -9.52 15.56
C GLY A 195 -10.96 -10.03 16.72
N PRO A 196 -10.75 -11.36 16.81
CA PRO A 196 -9.94 -11.96 17.87
C PRO A 196 -8.44 -11.64 17.77
N ASP A 197 -7.96 -11.23 16.59
CA ASP A 197 -6.54 -10.98 16.31
C ASP A 197 -6.10 -9.52 16.56
N TRP A 198 -6.98 -8.67 17.11
CA TRP A 198 -6.66 -7.25 17.36
C TRP A 198 -5.37 -7.09 18.18
N ASP A 199 -5.19 -7.89 19.23
CA ASP A 199 -4.04 -7.82 20.14
C ASP A 199 -2.73 -8.28 19.49
N SER A 200 -2.75 -8.73 18.23
CA SER A 200 -1.57 -9.12 17.45
C SER A 200 -1.54 -8.50 16.04
N THR A 201 -2.31 -7.43 15.81
CA THR A 201 -2.39 -6.77 14.50
C THR A 201 -1.81 -5.36 14.55
N ALA A 202 -1.09 -4.98 13.48
CA ALA A 202 -0.79 -3.60 13.14
C ALA A 202 -1.45 -3.24 11.81
N ILE A 203 -2.16 -2.12 11.79
CA ILE A 203 -2.77 -1.56 10.58
C ILE A 203 -1.96 -0.33 10.19
N PHE A 204 -1.43 -0.36 8.96
CA PHE A 204 -0.80 0.78 8.33
C PHE A 204 -1.79 1.39 7.33
N LEU A 205 -2.04 2.69 7.46
CA LEU A 205 -2.94 3.43 6.57
C LEU A 205 -2.17 4.58 5.94
N ALA A 206 -2.13 4.60 4.61
CA ALA A 206 -1.54 5.65 3.80
C ALA A 206 -2.33 5.81 2.50
N TRP A 207 -2.12 6.95 1.83
CA TRP A 207 -2.61 7.23 0.49
C TRP A 207 -1.48 6.97 -0.51
N ASP A 208 -1.81 6.47 -1.68
CA ASP A 208 -0.87 6.11 -2.74
C ASP A 208 -0.20 7.32 -3.37
N ASP A 209 -0.97 8.40 -3.62
CA ASP A 209 -0.45 9.69 -4.08
C ASP A 209 -1.17 10.91 -3.47
N TRP A 210 -0.64 12.10 -3.77
CA TRP A 210 -1.06 13.40 -3.27
C TRP A 210 -2.43 13.88 -3.77
N GLY A 211 -3.05 13.21 -4.73
CA GLY A 211 -4.41 13.46 -5.19
C GLY A 211 -4.69 14.87 -5.73
N GLY A 212 -3.65 15.63 -6.09
CA GLY A 212 -3.79 17.03 -6.52
C GLY A 212 -3.71 18.08 -5.40
N PHE A 213 -3.45 17.70 -4.14
CA PHE A 213 -3.39 18.58 -2.98
C PHE A 213 -2.01 19.21 -2.70
N TYR A 214 -1.99 20.47 -2.27
CA TYR A 214 -0.74 21.13 -1.93
C TYR A 214 -0.15 20.62 -0.61
N ASP A 215 1.14 20.28 -0.64
CA ASP A 215 1.99 20.16 0.54
C ASP A 215 3.17 21.14 0.46
N HIS A 216 3.62 21.61 1.62
CA HIS A 216 4.66 22.65 1.72
C HIS A 216 6.09 22.08 1.83
N VAL A 217 6.24 20.79 2.13
CA VAL A 217 7.54 20.16 2.32
C VAL A 217 8.08 19.72 0.97
N THR A 218 9.33 20.09 0.69
CA THR A 218 10.02 19.60 -0.50
C THR A 218 10.37 18.12 -0.31
N PRO A 219 9.98 17.23 -1.23
CA PRO A 219 10.33 15.81 -1.14
C PRO A 219 11.84 15.59 -1.10
N PRO A 220 12.33 14.66 -0.26
CA PRO A 220 13.73 14.30 -0.25
C PRO A 220 14.10 13.46 -1.48
N THR A 221 15.37 13.53 -1.87
CA THR A 221 15.93 12.68 -2.92
C THR A 221 16.61 11.48 -2.29
N VAL A 222 16.08 10.28 -2.53
CA VAL A 222 16.65 9.01 -2.03
C VAL A 222 17.44 8.25 -3.11
N ASP A 223 16.98 8.33 -4.35
CA ASP A 223 17.57 7.67 -5.52
C ASP A 223 17.20 8.45 -6.80
N GLN A 224 17.28 7.81 -7.97
CA GLN A 224 16.89 8.42 -9.25
C GLN A 224 15.38 8.63 -9.43
N ASN A 225 14.52 7.95 -8.65
CA ASN A 225 13.08 8.17 -8.64
C ASN A 225 12.69 9.25 -7.62
N GLY A 226 13.47 9.39 -6.54
CA GLY A 226 13.17 10.28 -5.42
C GLY A 226 11.95 9.80 -4.62
N TYR A 227 11.60 10.53 -3.57
CA TYR A 227 10.26 10.44 -2.99
C TYR A 227 9.35 11.50 -3.62
N GLY A 228 8.05 11.23 -3.62
CA GLY A 228 7.02 12.18 -4.05
C GLY A 228 6.57 13.07 -2.90
N LEU A 229 5.40 13.71 -3.06
CA LEU A 229 4.85 14.58 -2.03
C LEU A 229 4.53 13.78 -0.75
N ARG A 230 4.38 14.51 0.36
CA ARG A 230 3.91 13.88 1.60
C ARG A 230 2.47 13.43 1.43
N VAL A 231 2.20 12.22 1.89
CA VAL A 231 0.87 11.63 2.04
C VAL A 231 0.61 11.38 3.52
N PRO A 232 -0.65 11.36 3.98
CA PRO A 232 -0.91 11.03 5.38
C PRO A 232 -0.47 9.59 5.68
N GLY A 233 0.13 9.36 6.85
CA GLY A 233 0.48 8.03 7.34
C GLY A 233 -0.02 7.82 8.77
N LEU A 234 -0.59 6.65 9.06
CA LEU A 234 -1.08 6.26 10.39
C LEU A 234 -0.64 4.84 10.72
N VAL A 235 -0.20 4.62 11.96
CA VAL A 235 -0.05 3.28 12.56
C VAL A 235 -1.13 3.09 13.61
N ILE A 236 -1.95 2.06 13.46
CA ILE A 236 -3.06 1.73 14.36
C ILE A 236 -2.84 0.29 14.86
N SER A 237 -2.55 0.14 16.15
CA SER A 237 -2.27 -1.16 16.76
C SER A 237 -2.47 -1.14 18.26
N ALA A 238 -2.71 -2.32 18.86
CA ALA A 238 -2.68 -2.52 20.31
C ALA A 238 -1.31 -2.15 20.93
N TYR A 239 -0.22 -2.18 20.15
CA TYR A 239 1.14 -1.82 20.57
C TYR A 239 1.61 -0.47 20.03
N ALA A 240 0.81 0.24 19.24
CA ALA A 240 1.19 1.56 18.74
C ALA A 240 1.27 2.55 19.91
N ARG A 241 2.28 3.43 19.87
CA ARG A 241 2.41 4.56 20.77
C ARG A 241 1.15 5.44 20.71
N GLN A 242 0.78 6.04 21.83
CA GLN A 242 -0.47 6.79 21.93
C GLN A 242 -0.29 8.28 21.72
N GLY A 243 -1.04 8.85 20.77
CA GLY A 243 -1.01 10.30 20.49
C GLY A 243 0.37 10.78 20.08
N TYR A 244 1.14 9.91 19.42
CA TYR A 244 2.52 10.13 19.05
C TYR A 244 2.57 10.64 17.62
N ILE A 245 3.42 11.64 17.37
CA ILE A 245 3.71 12.10 16.01
C ILE A 245 5.10 11.57 15.67
N ASP A 246 5.16 10.70 14.67
CA ASP A 246 6.41 10.22 14.13
C ASP A 246 6.95 11.19 13.06
N HIS A 247 8.20 11.57 13.23
CA HIS A 247 8.94 12.52 12.40
C HIS A 247 10.03 11.84 11.56
N GLN A 248 10.12 10.51 11.59
CA GLN A 248 11.02 9.77 10.70
C GLN A 248 10.66 10.04 9.24
N THR A 249 11.65 10.07 8.35
CA THR A 249 11.38 10.06 6.91
C THR A 249 10.94 8.66 6.50
N LEU A 250 9.67 8.52 6.14
CA LEU A 250 9.06 7.26 5.79
C LEU A 250 8.57 7.29 4.34
N SER A 251 8.51 6.11 3.75
CA SER A 251 7.82 5.85 2.49
C SER A 251 7.33 4.40 2.49
N PHE A 252 6.74 3.92 1.40
CA PHE A 252 6.23 2.54 1.34
C PHE A 252 7.33 1.49 1.50
N ASP A 253 8.59 1.87 1.21
CA ASP A 253 9.78 1.06 1.54
C ASP A 253 9.83 0.69 3.04
N ALA A 254 9.32 1.54 3.93
CA ALA A 254 9.29 1.27 5.37
C ALA A 254 8.28 0.16 5.71
N TYR A 255 7.18 0.03 4.96
CA TYR A 255 6.22 -1.07 5.12
C TYR A 255 6.82 -2.39 4.65
N LEU A 256 7.52 -2.39 3.51
CA LEU A 256 8.27 -3.56 3.05
C LEU A 256 9.29 -3.98 4.10
N LYS A 257 10.12 -3.04 4.56
CA LYS A 257 11.12 -3.26 5.59
C LYS A 257 10.52 -3.88 6.86
N PHE A 258 9.38 -3.36 7.32
CA PHE A 258 8.70 -3.88 8.50
C PHE A 258 8.24 -5.33 8.31
N ILE A 259 7.61 -5.65 7.18
CA ILE A 259 7.17 -7.01 6.84
C ILE A 259 8.37 -7.97 6.77
N GLU A 260 9.45 -7.53 6.13
CA GLU A 260 10.67 -8.31 5.97
C GLU A 260 11.38 -8.57 7.31
N ASP A 261 11.44 -7.56 8.19
CA ASP A 261 12.03 -7.70 9.51
C ASP A 261 11.19 -8.62 10.41
N ASP A 262 9.85 -8.52 10.36
CA ASP A 262 8.94 -9.27 11.22
C ASP A 262 8.76 -10.73 10.77
N PHE A 263 8.57 -10.97 9.46
CA PHE A 263 8.19 -12.29 8.94
C PHE A 263 9.29 -13.01 8.15
N LEU A 264 10.35 -12.30 7.71
CA LEU A 264 11.36 -12.84 6.79
C LEU A 264 12.78 -12.80 7.39
N ASN A 265 12.91 -12.62 8.70
CA ASN A 265 14.18 -12.51 9.41
C ASN A 265 15.12 -11.44 8.82
N GLY A 266 14.55 -10.34 8.30
CA GLY A 266 15.27 -9.24 7.68
C GLY A 266 15.75 -9.50 6.25
N SER A 267 15.26 -10.57 5.59
CA SER A 267 15.55 -10.83 4.17
C SER A 267 14.84 -9.79 3.30
N ARG A 268 15.59 -9.16 2.39
CA ARG A 268 15.10 -8.08 1.51
C ARG A 268 14.76 -8.59 0.13
N ILE A 269 13.90 -7.87 -0.58
CA ILE A 269 13.73 -8.05 -2.04
C ILE A 269 15.02 -7.56 -2.72
N ASP A 270 15.97 -8.46 -2.94
CA ASP A 270 17.29 -8.14 -3.47
C ASP A 270 17.57 -8.94 -4.76
N PRO A 271 17.68 -8.27 -5.93
CA PRO A 271 17.94 -8.95 -7.19
C PRO A 271 19.24 -9.76 -7.20
N LYS A 272 20.20 -9.46 -6.31
CA LYS A 272 21.44 -10.22 -6.17
C LYS A 272 21.21 -11.58 -5.50
N THR A 273 20.19 -11.72 -4.67
CA THR A 273 19.93 -12.94 -3.88
C THR A 273 18.68 -13.69 -4.30
N ASP A 274 17.73 -13.03 -4.96
CA ASP A 274 16.42 -13.62 -5.29
C ASP A 274 16.47 -14.63 -6.45
N GLY A 275 17.60 -14.72 -7.16
CA GLY A 275 17.76 -15.61 -8.32
C GLY A 275 17.06 -15.10 -9.58
N ARG A 276 16.55 -13.85 -9.55
CA ARG A 276 15.98 -13.11 -10.70
C ARG A 276 16.69 -11.75 -10.80
N PRO A 277 17.94 -11.70 -11.31
CA PRO A 277 18.69 -10.46 -11.36
C PRO A 277 17.98 -9.42 -12.23
N ASP A 278 17.83 -8.23 -11.69
CA ASP A 278 17.33 -7.03 -12.37
C ASP A 278 18.31 -5.85 -12.19
N PRO A 279 18.12 -4.73 -12.92
CA PRO A 279 19.07 -3.62 -12.89
C PRO A 279 18.99 -2.68 -11.68
N ARG A 280 18.20 -2.99 -10.64
CA ARG A 280 18.19 -2.15 -9.43
C ARG A 280 19.60 -2.09 -8.83
N PRO A 281 20.13 -0.89 -8.55
CA PRO A 281 21.50 -0.76 -8.05
C PRO A 281 21.64 -1.21 -6.60
N ASP A 282 20.56 -1.10 -5.83
CA ASP A 282 20.48 -1.33 -4.39
C ASP A 282 19.08 -1.82 -3.95
N VAL A 283 18.94 -1.97 -2.63
CA VAL A 283 17.73 -2.38 -1.92
C VAL A 283 17.23 -1.16 -1.17
N ARG A 284 16.06 -0.65 -1.53
CA ARG A 284 15.59 0.67 -1.09
C ARG A 284 15.20 0.71 0.39
N GLU A 285 14.80 -0.44 0.93
CA GLU A 285 14.54 -0.72 2.35
C GLU A 285 15.80 -0.56 3.23
N ASN A 286 16.99 -0.46 2.62
CA ASN A 286 18.26 -0.17 3.28
C ASN A 286 18.75 1.27 3.07
N ALA A 287 17.96 2.13 2.44
CA ALA A 287 18.31 3.54 2.26
C ALA A 287 18.53 4.21 3.62
N ALA A 288 19.66 4.92 3.77
CA ALA A 288 20.05 5.50 5.06
C ALA A 288 19.07 6.58 5.59
N ILE A 289 18.27 7.18 4.70
CA ILE A 289 17.25 8.16 5.06
C ILE A 289 15.96 7.51 5.60
N LEU A 290 15.73 6.24 5.30
CA LEU A 290 14.48 5.55 5.62
C LEU A 290 14.39 5.28 7.13
N GLY A 291 13.28 5.70 7.72
CA GLY A 291 12.92 5.41 9.10
C GLY A 291 12.64 3.93 9.37
N ASN A 292 12.47 3.59 10.64
CA ASN A 292 12.08 2.25 11.06
C ASN A 292 10.76 2.31 11.83
N LEU A 293 9.72 1.68 11.27
CA LEU A 293 8.38 1.65 11.85
C LEU A 293 8.31 0.99 13.22
N VAL A 294 9.31 0.17 13.61
CA VAL A 294 9.42 -0.36 14.97
C VAL A 294 9.40 0.76 16.03
N ASN A 295 9.87 1.97 15.70
CA ASN A 295 9.86 3.12 16.60
C ASN A 295 8.46 3.69 16.87
N ASP A 296 7.46 3.33 16.07
CA ASP A 296 6.05 3.73 16.27
C ASP A 296 5.35 2.88 17.33
N PHE A 297 6.01 1.82 17.81
CA PHE A 297 5.47 0.89 18.78
C PHE A 297 6.11 1.05 20.17
N ASP A 298 5.36 0.62 21.19
CA ASP A 298 5.86 0.30 22.52
C ASP A 298 5.49 -1.16 22.82
N PHE A 299 6.40 -2.08 22.51
CA PHE A 299 6.20 -3.51 22.78
C PHE A 299 6.38 -3.90 24.25
N SER A 300 6.73 -2.94 25.13
CA SER A 300 6.80 -3.19 26.57
C SER A 300 5.44 -3.03 27.26
N GLN A 301 4.47 -2.41 26.59
CA GLN A 301 3.11 -2.22 27.10
C GLN A 301 2.25 -3.48 26.92
N ALA A 302 1.24 -3.64 27.77
CA ALA A 302 0.18 -4.63 27.53
C ALA A 302 -0.70 -4.19 26.34
N PRO A 303 -1.21 -5.12 25.51
CA PRO A 303 -2.01 -4.77 24.35
C PRO A 303 -3.20 -3.89 24.73
N ARG A 304 -3.33 -2.76 24.05
CA ARG A 304 -4.38 -1.77 24.30
C ARG A 304 -5.71 -2.27 23.75
N LYS A 305 -6.81 -1.93 24.43
CA LYS A 305 -8.17 -2.22 23.96
C LYS A 305 -8.46 -1.54 22.61
N PRO A 306 -9.33 -2.13 21.77
CA PRO A 306 -9.68 -1.54 20.49
C PRO A 306 -10.43 -0.20 20.64
N LEU A 307 -10.21 0.70 19.67
CA LEU A 307 -10.92 1.99 19.55
C LEU A 307 -11.97 1.90 18.43
N VAL A 308 -13.11 1.29 18.73
CA VAL A 308 -14.21 1.15 17.77
C VAL A 308 -14.91 2.50 17.58
N LEU A 309 -14.97 3.00 16.35
CA LEU A 309 -15.60 4.28 16.01
C LEU A 309 -16.90 4.09 15.22
N SER A 310 -17.76 5.11 15.15
CA SER A 310 -18.90 5.08 14.24
C SER A 310 -18.42 5.11 12.79
N ALA A 311 -18.84 4.13 11.99
CA ALA A 311 -18.58 4.08 10.54
C ALA A 311 -19.32 5.15 9.73
N SER A 312 -20.23 5.89 10.36
CA SER A 312 -20.94 7.02 9.76
C SER A 312 -20.75 8.25 10.66
N PRO A 313 -19.53 8.82 10.72
CA PRO A 313 -19.31 10.01 11.52
C PRO A 313 -20.05 11.21 10.92
N THR A 314 -20.47 12.14 11.77
CA THR A 314 -21.01 13.41 11.29
C THR A 314 -19.87 14.26 10.72
N THR A 315 -19.96 14.61 9.44
CA THR A 315 -19.05 15.53 8.76
C THR A 315 -19.79 16.82 8.40
N LYS A 316 -19.05 17.91 8.15
CA LYS A 316 -19.63 19.13 7.57
C LYS A 316 -20.03 18.95 6.11
#